data_AF-A0A8C5AMA6-F1
#
_entry.id   AF-A0A8C5AMA6-F1
#
_cell.length_a   1.000
_cell.length_b   1.000
_cell.length_c   1.000
_cell.angle_alpha   90.00
_cell.angle_beta   90.00
_cell.angle_gamma   90.00
#
_symmetry.space_group_name_H-M   'P 1'
#
loop_
_entity.id
_entity.type
_entity.pdbx_description
1 polymer ?
#
loop_
_entity_poly.entity_id
_entity_poly.type
_entity_poly.pdbx_seq_one_letter_code
_entity_poly.pdbx_strand_id
1 'polypeptide(L)'
;MSGYSLFRTALLAKCFPTHLKMGLCSNNVVHRIPVCGYAKKVAAKGKGKGMVKEDVKGPEVCKDTERLTTHAVGVNIFKQGEDPKLKSPEEYPEWLYQIKLGPVTNLHDREPDSWEYWKRLRKESILRHNRLHKGKKL
;
A
#
# COMPACT_ATOMS: atom_id res chain seq x y z
N MET A 1 53.34 -53.56 -39.37
CA MET A 1 53.46 -53.47 -40.84
C MET A 1 52.12 -52.97 -41.37
N SER A 2 52.05 -51.68 -41.74
CA SER A 2 52.05 -51.16 -43.13
C SER A 2 50.69 -51.38 -43.83
N GLY A 3 49.84 -50.35 -43.91
CA GLY A 3 49.52 -49.61 -45.16
C GLY A 3 48.08 -49.98 -45.58
N TYR A 4 47.20 -49.17 -46.16
CA TYR A 4 47.32 -48.06 -47.11
C TYR A 4 46.06 -47.17 -47.10
N SER A 5 46.18 -46.04 -47.81
CA SER A 5 45.36 -44.84 -47.85
C SER A 5 44.20 -44.82 -48.87
N LEU A 6 43.19 -43.96 -48.56
CA LEU A 6 42.40 -43.03 -49.42
C LEU A 6 41.68 -43.56 -50.66
N PHE A 7 40.36 -43.27 -50.77
CA PHE A 7 39.79 -42.53 -51.92
C PHE A 7 38.52 -41.76 -51.52
N ARG A 8 38.38 -40.58 -52.14
CA ARG A 8 37.39 -39.52 -51.96
C ARG A 8 36.32 -39.69 -53.05
N THR A 9 35.03 -39.61 -52.72
CA THR A 9 33.98 -39.30 -53.72
C THR A 9 33.01 -38.27 -53.15
N ALA A 10 33.01 -37.10 -53.77
CA ALA A 10 32.04 -36.03 -53.53
C ALA A 10 30.76 -36.32 -54.32
N LEU A 11 29.59 -36.06 -53.74
CA LEU A 11 28.39 -35.75 -54.51
C LEU A 11 27.67 -34.52 -53.93
N LEU A 12 27.34 -33.67 -54.89
CA LEU A 12 26.84 -32.31 -54.83
C LEU A 12 25.36 -32.26 -54.42
N ALA A 13 25.01 -31.19 -53.72
CA ALA A 13 23.70 -30.83 -53.19
C ALA A 13 22.54 -30.83 -54.20
N LYS A 14 21.31 -31.03 -53.70
CA LYS A 14 20.08 -30.39 -54.19
C LYS A 14 19.05 -30.31 -53.04
N CYS A 15 18.70 -29.08 -52.69
CA CYS A 15 17.70 -28.67 -51.72
C CYS A 15 16.29 -28.79 -52.34
N PHE A 16 15.31 -29.27 -51.57
CA PHE A 16 13.90 -28.89 -51.74
C PHE A 16 13.28 -28.66 -50.35
N PRO A 17 12.67 -27.48 -50.10
CA PRO A 17 12.25 -27.07 -48.77
C PRO A 17 10.81 -27.54 -48.48
N THR A 18 10.62 -28.33 -47.42
CA THR A 18 9.29 -28.49 -46.82
C THR A 18 9.14 -27.49 -45.69
N HIS A 19 8.50 -26.39 -46.06
CA HIS A 19 7.95 -25.35 -45.20
C HIS A 19 7.18 -25.93 -44.01
N LEU A 20 7.71 -25.75 -42.80
CA LEU A 20 6.94 -25.65 -41.55
C LEU A 20 7.82 -24.99 -40.48
N LYS A 21 7.98 -23.67 -40.60
CA LYS A 21 8.39 -22.86 -39.45
C LYS A 21 7.19 -22.78 -38.51
N MET A 22 7.11 -23.64 -37.51
CA MET A 22 6.39 -23.28 -36.29
C MET A 22 7.21 -22.21 -35.58
N GLY A 23 6.96 -20.95 -35.95
CA GLY A 23 7.44 -19.81 -35.19
C GLY A 23 6.67 -19.78 -33.87
N LEU A 24 7.25 -20.34 -32.81
CA LEU A 24 6.89 -19.94 -31.46
C LEU A 24 7.31 -18.48 -31.31
N CYS A 25 6.36 -17.57 -31.48
CA CYS A 25 6.49 -16.20 -31.01
C CYS A 25 6.72 -16.26 -29.51
N SER A 26 7.99 -16.16 -29.09
CA SER A 26 8.32 -15.93 -27.70
C SER A 26 7.83 -14.52 -27.37
N ASN A 27 6.60 -14.45 -26.85
CA ASN A 27 6.07 -13.28 -26.19
C ASN A 27 6.82 -13.12 -24.87
N ASN A 28 8.07 -12.64 -24.94
CA ASN A 28 8.73 -12.04 -23.80
C ASN A 28 8.03 -10.72 -23.51
N VAL A 29 6.83 -10.80 -22.93
CA VAL A 29 6.23 -9.71 -22.18
C VAL A 29 7.11 -9.57 -20.94
N VAL A 30 8.21 -8.84 -21.10
CA VAL A 30 8.95 -8.31 -19.97
C VAL A 30 7.94 -7.41 -19.26
N HIS A 31 7.34 -7.91 -18.19
CA HIS A 31 6.56 -7.11 -17.26
C HIS A 31 7.51 -6.05 -16.69
N ARG A 32 7.64 -4.91 -17.38
CA ARG A 32 8.27 -3.71 -16.84
C ARG A 32 7.40 -3.30 -15.65
N ILE A 33 7.84 -3.66 -14.45
CA ILE A 33 7.30 -3.13 -13.22
C ILE A 33 7.43 -1.61 -13.33
N PRO A 34 6.33 -0.83 -13.34
CA PRO A 34 6.43 0.61 -13.32
C PRO A 34 7.02 1.01 -11.98
N VAL A 35 8.31 1.37 -11.97
CA VAL A 35 8.93 1.99 -10.81
C VAL A 35 8.35 3.38 -10.71
N CYS A 36 7.57 3.64 -9.65
CA CYS A 36 7.16 5.00 -9.31
C CYS A 36 8.43 5.81 -9.03
N GLY A 37 8.84 6.63 -9.99
CA GLY A 37 9.96 7.55 -9.81
C GLY A 37 9.58 8.60 -8.79
N TYR A 38 9.98 8.43 -7.54
CA TYR A 38 9.85 9.48 -6.52
C TYR A 38 10.55 10.75 -7.02
N ALA A 39 9.90 11.91 -6.86
CA ALA A 39 10.43 13.19 -7.29
C ALA A 39 11.82 13.46 -6.68
N LYS A 40 12.79 13.77 -7.54
CA LYS A 40 14.14 14.19 -7.13
C LYS A 40 14.03 15.44 -6.26
N LYS A 41 14.55 15.38 -5.04
CA LYS A 41 14.56 16.52 -4.10
C LYS A 41 15.30 17.68 -4.76
N VAL A 42 14.57 18.74 -5.10
CA VAL A 42 15.17 19.99 -5.59
C VAL A 42 16.02 20.58 -4.47
N ALA A 43 17.31 20.76 -4.73
CA ALA A 43 18.20 21.47 -3.82
C ALA A 43 17.71 22.92 -3.73
N ALA A 44 17.20 23.30 -2.55
CA ALA A 44 16.70 24.64 -2.30
C ALA A 44 17.83 25.67 -2.46
N LYS A 45 17.77 26.42 -3.56
CA LYS A 45 18.60 27.60 -3.78
C LYS A 45 17.64 28.77 -3.99
N GLY A 46 17.69 29.74 -3.08
CA GLY A 46 17.12 31.07 -3.29
C GLY A 46 16.03 31.48 -2.31
N LYS A 47 16.36 32.48 -1.50
CA LYS A 47 15.49 33.22 -0.59
C LYS A 47 14.23 33.73 -1.31
N GLY A 48 13.06 33.25 -0.89
CA GLY A 48 11.76 33.85 -1.17
C GLY A 48 11.17 34.39 0.13
N LYS A 49 10.75 35.65 0.09
CA LYS A 49 10.21 36.44 1.22
C LYS A 49 9.22 35.66 2.07
N GLY A 50 9.32 35.87 3.39
CA GLY A 50 8.47 35.29 4.40
C GLY A 50 7.00 35.44 4.06
N MET A 51 6.40 34.34 3.60
CA MET A 51 4.98 34.13 3.78
C MET A 51 4.82 33.90 5.27
N VAL A 52 4.35 34.92 5.99
CA VAL A 52 3.73 34.73 7.30
C VAL A 52 2.70 33.64 7.06
N LYS A 53 3.02 32.42 7.49
CA LYS A 53 2.00 31.40 7.69
C LYS A 53 1.14 32.04 8.76
N GLU A 54 0.01 32.63 8.37
CA GLU A 54 -1.06 32.78 9.34
C GLU A 54 -1.29 31.37 9.86
N ASP A 55 -0.95 31.18 11.13
CA ASP A 55 -1.24 29.94 11.82
C ASP A 55 -2.74 29.77 11.71
N VAL A 56 -3.18 28.83 10.88
CA VAL A 56 -4.59 28.50 10.71
C VAL A 56 -5.08 28.00 12.06
N LYS A 57 -5.55 28.94 12.89
CA LYS A 57 -6.11 28.65 14.20
C LYS A 57 -7.39 27.87 13.94
N GLY A 58 -7.44 26.65 14.48
CA GLY A 58 -8.64 25.83 14.40
C GLY A 58 -9.85 26.55 15.01
N PRO A 59 -11.07 26.13 14.66
CA PRO A 59 -12.29 26.68 15.24
C PRO A 59 -12.24 26.58 16.77
N GLU A 60 -12.82 27.59 17.43
CA GLU A 60 -12.78 27.67 18.89
C GLU A 60 -13.65 26.57 19.52
N VAL A 61 -13.07 25.82 20.45
CA VAL A 61 -13.74 24.71 21.14
C VAL A 61 -14.53 25.26 22.31
N CYS A 62 -15.81 24.86 22.44
CA CYS A 62 -16.64 25.22 23.58
C CYS A 62 -16.08 24.62 24.88
N LYS A 63 -16.08 25.42 25.97
CA LYS A 63 -15.58 25.00 27.30
C LYS A 63 -16.71 24.78 28.33
N ASP A 64 -17.95 24.98 27.92
CA ASP A 64 -19.11 24.87 28.79
C ASP A 64 -19.46 23.39 29.04
N THR A 65 -19.42 22.97 30.30
CA THR A 65 -19.61 21.57 30.71
C THR A 65 -21.01 21.04 30.40
N GLU A 66 -22.04 21.84 30.63
CA GLU A 66 -23.44 21.48 30.37
C GLU A 66 -23.67 21.22 28.88
N ARG A 67 -23.12 22.08 28.02
CA ARG A 67 -23.28 21.97 26.56
C ARG A 67 -22.55 20.74 26.02
N LEU A 68 -21.36 20.44 26.52
CA LEU A 68 -20.58 19.25 26.13
C LEU A 68 -21.24 17.92 26.55
N THR A 69 -22.03 17.93 27.63
CA THR A 69 -22.72 16.73 28.13
C THR A 69 -24.07 16.51 27.43
N THR A 70 -24.70 17.58 26.95
CA THR A 70 -26.05 17.52 26.36
C THR A 70 -26.04 17.45 24.84
N HIS A 71 -25.05 18.07 24.19
CA HIS A 71 -24.96 18.18 22.72
C HIS A 71 -23.63 17.66 22.21
N ALA A 72 -23.64 17.08 21.01
CA ALA A 72 -22.42 16.67 20.33
C ALA A 72 -21.80 17.89 19.61
N VAL A 73 -21.12 18.74 20.39
CA VAL A 73 -20.54 20.00 19.90
C VAL A 73 -19.48 19.73 18.82
N GLY A 74 -19.58 20.43 17.68
CA GLY A 74 -18.60 20.34 16.59
C GLY A 74 -18.91 19.25 15.56
N VAL A 75 -20.08 18.61 15.66
CA VAL A 75 -20.57 17.67 14.65
C VAL A 75 -21.19 18.41 13.47
N ASN A 76 -21.85 19.55 13.70
CA ASN A 76 -22.43 20.34 12.63
C ASN A 76 -21.34 21.16 11.90
N ILE A 77 -21.14 20.87 10.60
CA ILE A 77 -20.20 21.59 9.74
C ILE A 77 -20.85 22.73 8.94
N PHE A 78 -22.18 22.82 8.95
CA PHE A 78 -22.92 23.82 8.18
C PHE A 78 -22.94 25.17 8.92
N LYS A 79 -22.94 26.28 8.15
CA LYS A 79 -23.02 27.63 8.72
C LYS A 79 -24.36 27.90 9.40
N GLN A 80 -25.41 27.26 8.92
CA GLN A 80 -26.76 27.32 9.48
C GLN A 80 -27.13 25.95 10.02
N GLY A 81 -27.64 25.92 11.25
CA GLY A 81 -27.99 24.70 11.95
C GLY A 81 -27.38 24.67 13.35
N GLU A 82 -27.95 23.83 14.19
CA GLU A 82 -27.46 23.60 15.56
C GLU A 82 -26.79 22.22 15.65
N ASP A 83 -25.92 22.05 16.64
CA ASP A 83 -25.33 20.75 16.94
C ASP A 83 -26.40 19.76 17.41
N PRO A 84 -26.33 18.49 16.99
CA PRO A 84 -27.31 17.49 17.39
C PRO A 84 -27.23 17.21 18.90
N LYS A 85 -28.40 17.16 19.54
CA LYS A 85 -28.55 16.78 20.95
C LYS A 85 -28.31 15.28 21.15
N LEU A 86 -27.62 14.92 22.23
CA LEU A 86 -27.40 13.53 22.62
C LEU A 86 -28.73 12.90 23.07
N LYS A 87 -29.01 11.70 22.54
CA LYS A 87 -30.21 10.93 22.83
C LYS A 87 -29.99 10.05 24.06
N SER A 88 -31.08 9.45 24.54
CA SER A 88 -31.00 8.41 25.57
C SER A 88 -30.22 7.19 25.07
N PRO A 89 -29.56 6.41 25.95
CA PRO A 89 -28.78 5.24 25.55
C PRO A 89 -29.60 4.15 24.84
N GLU A 90 -30.91 4.07 25.13
CA GLU A 90 -31.84 3.10 24.55
C GLU A 90 -32.13 3.36 23.06
N GLU A 91 -31.99 4.61 22.62
CA GLU A 91 -32.18 4.97 21.21
C GLU A 91 -30.98 4.58 20.33
N TYR A 92 -29.83 4.26 20.95
CA TYR A 92 -28.64 3.86 20.22
C TYR A 92 -28.59 2.34 20.04
N PRO A 93 -28.11 1.84 18.89
CA PRO A 93 -27.97 0.41 18.67
C PRO A 93 -27.02 -0.26 19.67
N GLU A 94 -27.35 -1.50 20.07
CA GLU A 94 -26.58 -2.26 21.07
C GLU A 94 -25.11 -2.46 20.68
N TRP A 95 -24.83 -2.67 19.39
CA TRP A 95 -23.46 -2.90 18.89
C TRP A 95 -22.50 -1.76 19.22
N LEU A 96 -23.02 -0.54 19.45
CA LEU A 96 -22.21 0.62 19.85
C LEU A 96 -21.47 0.36 21.17
N TYR A 97 -22.15 -0.28 22.12
CA TYR A 97 -21.62 -0.57 23.45
C TYR A 97 -20.74 -1.82 23.49
N GLN A 98 -20.74 -2.62 22.42
CA GLN A 98 -19.91 -3.82 22.28
C GLN A 98 -18.52 -3.51 21.69
N ILE A 99 -18.26 -2.25 21.30
CA ILE A 99 -16.98 -1.83 20.73
C ILE A 99 -15.88 -1.86 21.80
N LYS A 100 -14.76 -2.52 21.50
CA LYS A 100 -13.58 -2.56 22.36
C LYS A 100 -12.84 -1.22 22.34
N LEU A 101 -13.00 -0.42 23.39
CA LEU A 101 -12.32 0.89 23.58
C LEU A 101 -10.90 0.77 24.17
N GLY A 102 -10.53 -0.43 24.64
CA GLY A 102 -9.25 -0.69 25.29
C GLY A 102 -8.05 -0.78 24.33
N PRO A 103 -6.86 -1.14 24.85
CA PRO A 103 -5.69 -1.37 24.02
C PRO A 103 -5.96 -2.44 22.97
N VAL A 104 -5.35 -2.27 21.80
CA VAL A 104 -5.48 -3.21 20.70
C VAL A 104 -4.95 -4.58 21.14
N THR A 105 -5.79 -5.61 21.05
CA THR A 105 -5.41 -6.98 21.43
C THR A 105 -4.20 -7.46 20.61
N ASN A 106 -3.27 -8.12 21.31
CA ASN A 106 -2.05 -8.65 20.70
C ASN A 106 -2.38 -9.81 19.75
N LEU A 107 -1.39 -10.25 18.98
CA LEU A 107 -1.56 -11.39 18.08
C LEU A 107 -1.86 -12.69 18.84
N HIS A 108 -1.16 -12.92 19.97
CA HIS A 108 -1.30 -14.14 20.77
C HIS A 108 -2.66 -14.27 21.47
N ASP A 109 -3.29 -13.15 21.80
CA ASP A 109 -4.59 -13.11 22.48
C ASP A 109 -5.77 -13.29 21.48
N ARG A 110 -5.49 -13.42 20.18
CA ARG A 110 -6.49 -13.55 19.13
C ARG A 110 -6.61 -15.00 18.69
N GLU A 111 -7.83 -15.38 18.32
CA GLU A 111 -8.12 -16.69 17.74
C GLU A 111 -7.44 -16.87 16.38
N PRO A 112 -6.70 -17.96 16.15
CA PRO A 112 -5.93 -18.17 14.91
C PRO A 112 -6.74 -18.15 13.61
N ASP A 113 -8.00 -18.59 13.66
CA ASP A 113 -8.86 -18.73 12.47
C ASP A 113 -9.71 -17.48 12.19
N SER A 114 -9.57 -16.43 12.99
CA SER A 114 -10.27 -15.15 12.78
C SER A 114 -9.59 -14.30 11.70
N TRP A 115 -10.39 -13.61 10.89
CA TRP A 115 -9.88 -12.62 9.93
C TRP A 115 -8.99 -11.55 10.57
N GLU A 116 -9.31 -11.15 11.80
CA GLU A 116 -8.54 -10.11 12.49
C GLU A 116 -7.13 -10.57 12.88
N TYR A 117 -6.97 -11.87 13.19
CA TYR A 117 -5.67 -12.48 13.47
C TYR A 117 -4.76 -12.34 12.26
N TRP A 118 -5.22 -12.76 11.09
CA TRP A 118 -4.45 -12.66 9.84
C TRP A 118 -4.12 -11.23 9.45
N LYS A 119 -5.06 -10.30 9.64
CA LYS A 119 -4.82 -8.86 9.44
C LYS A 119 -3.71 -8.35 10.35
N ARG A 120 -3.68 -8.77 11.61
CA ARG A 120 -2.63 -8.41 12.58
C ARG A 120 -1.29 -9.03 12.22
N LEU A 121 -1.26 -10.33 11.90
CA LEU A 121 -0.06 -11.07 11.49
C LEU A 121 0.60 -10.42 10.26
N ARG A 122 -0.20 -10.03 9.25
CA ARG A 122 0.29 -9.33 8.07
C ARG A 122 0.95 -8.01 8.44
N LYS A 123 0.30 -7.22 9.31
CA LYS A 123 0.86 -5.93 9.79
C LYS A 123 2.20 -6.13 10.49
N GLU A 124 2.31 -7.13 11.36
CA GLU A 124 3.56 -7.43 12.08
C GLU A 124 4.66 -7.92 11.14
N SER A 125 4.32 -8.72 10.14
CA SER A 125 5.25 -9.18 9.10
C SER A 125 5.81 -8.01 8.29
N ILE A 126 4.97 -7.06 7.89
CA ILE A 126 5.38 -5.82 7.20
C ILE A 126 6.30 -4.99 8.11
N LEU A 127 5.92 -4.79 9.37
CA LEU A 127 6.73 -4.03 10.32
C LEU A 127 8.10 -4.68 10.57
N ARG A 128 8.17 -6.01 10.61
CA ARG A 128 9.42 -6.77 10.72
C ARG A 128 10.26 -6.58 9.45
N HIS A 129 9.67 -6.74 8.27
CA HIS A 129 10.35 -6.54 7.00
C HIS A 129 10.95 -5.14 6.90
N ASN A 130 10.16 -4.10 7.19
CA ASN A 130 10.60 -2.71 7.18
C ASN A 130 11.74 -2.46 8.17
N ARG A 131 11.70 -3.07 9.36
CA ARG A 131 12.79 -2.99 10.35
C ARG A 131 14.08 -3.62 9.83
N LEU A 132 13.99 -4.80 9.21
CA LEU A 132 15.15 -5.52 8.68
C LEU A 132 15.73 -4.88 7.42
N HIS A 133 14.92 -4.19 6.62
CA HIS A 133 15.35 -3.48 5.41
C HIS A 133 15.71 -2.02 5.67
N LYS A 134 15.56 -1.54 6.91
CA LYS A 134 15.99 -0.19 7.28
C LYS A 134 17.51 -0.07 7.12
N GLY A 135 17.94 0.84 6.25
CA GLY A 135 19.35 1.14 6.04
C GLY A 135 20.09 0.22 5.05
N LYS A 136 19.42 -0.77 4.45
CA LYS A 136 20.01 -1.52 3.33
C LYS A 136 20.00 -0.64 2.09
N LYS A 137 21.17 -0.44 1.47
CA LYS A 137 21.26 0.17 0.14
C LYS A 137 20.76 -0.84 -0.90
N LEU A 138 20.10 -0.33 -1.94
CA LEU A 138 19.61 -1.11 -3.08
C LEU A 138 20.77 -1.78 -3.83
#